data_AF-A0AAV6IJV3-F1
#
_entry.id   AF-A0AAV6IJV3-F1
#
_cell.length_a   1.000
_cell.length_b   1.000
_cell.length_c   1.000
_cell.angle_alpha   90.00
_cell.angle_beta   90.00
_cell.angle_gamma   90.00
#
_symmetry.space_group_name_H-M   'P 1'
#
loop_
_entity.id
_entity.type
_entity.pdbx_description
1 polymer ?
#
loop_
_entity_poly.entity_id
_entity_poly.type
_entity_poly.pdbx_seq_one_letter_code
_entity_poly.pdbx_strand_id
1 'polypeptide(L)'
;MEFSIFVNEQVVVAKGYLVEWSGGNGIAIYKDYVVMMEGDRTEGKHDLLIVLHPHNHEWTKPTYATLKGIEVQRKRYLINCQSVQNSSPLGKAQNW
;
A
#
# COMPACT_ATOMS: atom_id res chain seq x y z
N MET A 1 -12.47 2.55 -19.00
CA MET A 1 -12.97 2.78 -17.63
C MET A 1 -11.79 3.08 -16.73
N GLU A 2 -11.85 4.21 -16.03
CA GLU A 2 -10.79 4.69 -15.14
C GLU A 2 -11.11 4.38 -13.67
N PHE A 3 -10.12 4.01 -12.88
CA PHE A 3 -10.27 3.80 -11.43
C PHE A 3 -8.97 4.07 -10.69
N SER A 4 -9.08 4.27 -9.37
CA SER A 4 -7.96 4.30 -8.44
C SER A 4 -7.98 3.09 -7.51
N ILE A 5 -6.79 2.67 -7.09
CA ILE A 5 -6.60 1.67 -6.03
C ILE A 5 -5.91 2.35 -4.85
N PHE A 6 -6.50 2.20 -3.67
CA PHE A 6 -5.92 2.62 -2.41
C PHE A 6 -5.65 1.39 -1.55
N VAL A 7 -4.50 1.40 -0.87
CA VAL A 7 -4.17 0.42 0.16
C VAL A 7 -3.77 1.18 1.42
N ASN A 8 -4.45 0.91 2.54
CA ASN A 8 -4.31 1.66 3.79
C ASN A 8 -4.35 3.17 3.56
N GLU A 9 -5.38 3.62 2.83
CA GLU A 9 -5.62 5.04 2.52
C GLU A 9 -4.53 5.69 1.63
N GLN A 10 -3.46 4.98 1.27
CA GLN A 10 -2.43 5.44 0.35
C GLN A 10 -2.79 5.07 -1.09
N VAL A 11 -2.58 6.01 -2.02
CA VAL A 11 -2.72 5.76 -3.46
C VAL A 11 -1.62 4.81 -3.92
N VAL A 12 -2.04 3.65 -4.45
CA VAL A 12 -1.14 2.70 -5.12
C VAL A 12 -1.30 2.81 -6.63
N VAL A 13 -2.51 3.07 -7.10
CA VAL A 13 -2.80 3.41 -8.51
C VAL A 13 -3.68 4.64 -8.53
N ALA A 14 -3.17 5.74 -9.09
CA ALA A 14 -3.92 6.98 -9.22
C ALA A 14 -4.90 6.98 -10.40
N LYS A 15 -4.59 6.23 -11.46
CA LYS A 15 -5.33 6.25 -12.73
C LYS A 15 -5.08 4.95 -13.51
N GLY A 16 -5.95 3.96 -13.30
CA GLY A 16 -5.89 2.66 -13.97
C GLY A 16 -6.97 2.52 -15.03
N TYR A 17 -6.61 1.98 -16.19
CA TYR A 17 -7.53 1.67 -17.29
C TYR A 17 -7.42 0.21 -17.69
N LEU A 18 -8.49 -0.58 -17.45
CA LEU A 18 -8.43 -2.04 -17.67
C LEU A 18 -8.13 -2.40 -19.13
N VAL A 19 -8.79 -1.76 -20.09
CA VAL A 19 -8.61 -2.02 -21.53
C VAL A 19 -7.21 -1.67 -22.01
N GLU A 20 -6.64 -0.59 -21.48
CA GLU A 20 -5.28 -0.17 -21.82
C GLU A 20 -4.26 -1.15 -21.27
N TRP A 21 -4.44 -1.60 -20.03
CA TRP A 21 -3.57 -2.60 -19.43
C TRP A 21 -3.70 -3.96 -20.11
N SER A 22 -4.90 -4.36 -20.54
CA SER A 22 -5.16 -5.71 -21.08
C SER A 22 -4.79 -5.82 -22.56
N GLY A 23 -4.67 -4.69 -23.26
CA GLY A 23 -4.50 -4.65 -24.71
C GLY A 23 -5.77 -5.04 -25.48
N GLY A 24 -6.92 -5.19 -24.81
CA GLY A 24 -8.18 -5.60 -25.44
C GLY A 24 -9.20 -6.20 -24.48
N ASN A 25 -10.45 -6.31 -24.92
CA ASN A 25 -11.52 -6.88 -24.11
C ASN A 25 -11.36 -8.40 -23.93
N GLY A 26 -11.67 -8.89 -22.72
CA GLY A 26 -11.67 -10.33 -22.41
C GLY A 26 -10.29 -10.91 -22.05
N ILE A 27 -9.25 -10.08 -22.02
CA ILE A 27 -7.89 -10.50 -21.64
C ILE A 27 -7.70 -10.25 -20.13
N ALA A 28 -7.34 -11.32 -19.40
CA ALA A 28 -7.09 -11.24 -17.97
C ALA A 28 -5.74 -10.57 -17.66
N ILE A 29 -5.69 -9.79 -16.58
CA ILE A 29 -4.48 -9.12 -16.12
C ILE A 29 -4.34 -9.32 -14.62
N TYR A 30 -3.10 -9.54 -14.18
CA TYR A 30 -2.69 -9.56 -12.79
C TYR A 30 -1.64 -8.48 -12.56
N LYS A 31 -1.72 -7.80 -11.42
CA LYS A 31 -0.73 -6.81 -10.98
C LYS A 31 -0.47 -7.01 -9.50
N ASP A 32 0.80 -7.11 -9.15
CA ASP A 32 1.24 -7.25 -7.77
C ASP A 32 1.66 -5.90 -7.21
N TYR A 33 1.30 -5.65 -5.95
CA TYR A 33 1.69 -4.46 -5.21
C TYR A 33 2.29 -4.88 -3.88
N VAL A 34 3.43 -4.28 -3.53
CA VAL A 34 4.07 -4.47 -2.23
C VAL A 34 3.72 -3.29 -1.35
N VAL A 35 3.13 -3.58 -0.19
CA VAL A 35 2.80 -2.57 0.82
C VAL A 35 3.53 -2.87 2.11
N MET A 36 4.07 -1.83 2.72
CA MET A 36 4.67 -1.91 4.04
C MET A 36 3.58 -1.62 5.07
N MET A 37 3.29 -2.60 5.91
CA MET A 37 2.39 -2.42 7.04
C MET A 37 3.24 -1.91 8.21
N GLU A 38 3.01 -0.68 8.63
CA GLU A 38 3.53 -0.18 9.90
C GLU A 38 2.72 -0.78 11.04
N GLY A 39 3.41 -1.18 12.10
CA GLY A 39 2.78 -1.82 13.25
C GLY A 39 3.78 -2.02 14.37
N ASP A 40 3.34 -1.76 15.60
CA ASP A 40 4.12 -2.18 16.76
C ASP A 40 4.21 -3.71 16.76
N ARG A 41 5.41 -4.24 17.00
CA ARG A 41 5.65 -5.70 17.08
C ARG A 41 4.85 -6.37 18.20
N THR A 42 4.25 -5.57 19.09
CA THR A 42 3.40 -6.01 20.20
C THR A 42 1.96 -6.28 19.78
N GLU A 43 1.46 -5.64 18.71
CA GLU A 43 0.09 -5.84 18.21
C GLU A 43 0.08 -6.90 17.11
N GLY A 44 -0.35 -8.12 17.45
CA GLY A 44 -0.28 -9.28 16.55
C GLY A 44 -1.20 -9.25 15.32
N LYS A 45 -2.06 -8.23 15.17
CA LYS A 45 -3.03 -8.09 14.07
C LYS A 45 -3.07 -6.65 13.58
N HIS A 46 -3.05 -6.48 12.26
CA HIS A 46 -3.27 -5.19 11.60
C HIS A 46 -4.32 -5.38 10.50
N ASP A 47 -5.19 -4.39 10.35
CA ASP A 47 -6.19 -4.36 9.29
C ASP A 47 -5.54 -3.92 7.98
N LEU A 48 -5.83 -4.64 6.90
CA LEU A 48 -5.45 -4.27 5.54
C LEU A 48 -6.69 -3.74 4.82
N LEU A 49 -6.73 -2.44 4.57
CA LEU A 49 -7.83 -1.80 3.85
C LEU A 49 -7.47 -1.66 2.37
N ILE A 50 -8.29 -2.23 1.48
CA ILE A 50 -8.14 -2.11 0.03
C ILE A 50 -9.41 -1.48 -0.52
N VAL A 51 -9.26 -0.32 -1.16
CA VAL A 51 -10.38 0.43 -1.75
C VAL A 51 -10.17 0.54 -3.25
N LEU A 52 -11.23 0.20 -3.99
CA LEU A 52 -11.31 0.38 -5.42
C LEU A 52 -12.31 1.49 -5.72
N HIS A 53 -11.84 2.60 -6.26
CA HIS A 53 -12.66 3.78 -6.51
C HIS A 53 -12.79 4.03 -8.03
N PRO A 54 -13.99 3.85 -8.63
CA PRO A 54 -14.20 4.20 -10.02
C PRO A 54 -14.16 5.72 -10.20
N HIS A 55 -13.48 6.21 -11.24
CA HIS A 55 -13.57 7.61 -11.63
C HIS A 55 -14.79 7.79 -12.52
N ASN A 56 -15.71 8.65 -12.09
CA ASN A 56 -16.87 8.98 -12.89
C ASN A 56 -16.61 10.25 -13.70
N HIS A 57 -16.53 10.10 -15.02
CA HIS A 57 -16.45 11.23 -15.96
C HIS A 57 -17.82 11.71 -16.43
N GLU A 58 -18.87 10.91 -16.26
CA GLU A 58 -20.24 11.20 -16.70
C GLU A 58 -21.26 10.82 -15.62
N TRP A 59 -21.82 11.79 -14.90
CA TRP A 59 -22.81 11.55 -13.82
C TRP A 59 -24.03 10.71 -14.24
N THR A 60 -24.31 10.59 -15.53
CA THR A 60 -25.43 9.84 -16.10
C THR A 60 -25.13 8.36 -16.35
N LYS A 61 -23.87 7.92 -16.29
CA LYS A 61 -23.49 6.53 -16.51
C LYS A 61 -22.92 5.90 -15.24
N PRO A 62 -23.47 4.77 -14.77
CA PRO A 62 -22.87 4.05 -13.66
C PRO A 62 -21.50 3.52 -14.09
N THR A 63 -20.47 3.85 -13.29
CA THR A 63 -19.10 3.43 -13.55
C THR A 63 -18.71 2.38 -12.50
N TYR A 64 -18.32 1.17 -12.93
CA TYR A 64 -18.12 0.01 -12.05
C TYR A 64 -16.69 -0.51 -12.06
N ALA A 65 -15.93 -0.25 -11.00
CA ALA A 65 -14.60 -0.84 -10.91
C ALA A 65 -14.76 -2.29 -10.45
N THR A 66 -14.27 -3.23 -11.25
CA THR A 66 -14.47 -4.67 -11.00
C THR A 66 -13.14 -5.33 -10.67
N LEU A 67 -13.05 -5.93 -9.48
CA LEU A 67 -11.98 -6.82 -9.09
C LEU A 67 -12.45 -8.27 -9.27
N LYS A 68 -11.71 -9.08 -10.04
CA LYS A 68 -12.10 -10.49 -10.31
C LYS A 68 -11.51 -11.48 -9.31
N GLY A 69 -10.33 -11.19 -8.77
CA GLY A 69 -9.66 -12.02 -7.78
C GLY A 69 -8.65 -11.21 -7.00
N ILE A 70 -8.37 -11.64 -5.77
CA ILE A 70 -7.37 -11.05 -4.90
C ILE A 70 -6.60 -12.14 -4.18
N GLU A 71 -5.28 -11.98 -4.12
CA GLU A 71 -4.40 -12.82 -3.33
C GLU A 71 -3.55 -11.92 -2.44
N VAL A 72 -3.41 -12.29 -1.16
CA VAL A 72 -2.61 -11.55 -0.18
C VAL A 72 -1.54 -12.48 0.37
N GLN A 73 -0.28 -12.11 0.18
CA GLN A 73 0.87 -12.87 0.69
C GLN A 73 1.67 -12.03 1.69
N ARG A 74 1.84 -12.55 2.92
CA ARG A 74 2.68 -11.91 3.93
C ARG A 74 4.14 -12.31 3.72
N LYS A 75 5.02 -11.33 3.48
CA LYS A 75 6.47 -11.49 3.53
C LYS A 75 7.04 -10.85 4.81
N ARG A 76 7.98 -11.53 5.46
CA ARG A 76 8.76 -10.95 6.57
C ARG A 76 10.09 -10.45 6.01
N TYR A 77 10.24 -9.12 5.88
CA TYR A 77 11.55 -8.53 5.65
C TYR A 77 12.18 -8.23 7.01
N LEU A 78 13.22 -8.97 7.38
CA LEU A 78 14.02 -8.69 8.58
C LEU A 78 14.99 -7.56 8.23
N ILE A 79 14.61 -6.31 8.50
CA ILE A 79 15.61 -5.24 8.59
C ILE A 79 16.20 -5.32 10.00
N ASN A 80 17.41 -5.86 10.11
CA ASN A 80 18.19 -5.82 11.34
C ASN A 80 18.67 -4.37 11.56
N CYS A 81 17.83 -3.52 12.13
CA CYS A 81 18.27 -2.25 12.69
C CYS A 81 18.81 -2.47 14.10
N GLN A 82 20.07 -2.89 14.21
CA GLN A 82 20.85 -2.59 15.42
C GLN A 82 21.34 -1.15 15.29
N SER A 83 20.57 -0.19 15.80
CA SER A 83 21.14 1.10 16.19
C SER A 83 21.52 1.00 17.67
N VAL A 84 22.83 0.97 17.92
CA VAL A 84 23.46 1.13 19.23
C VAL A 84 22.82 2.31 19.97
N GLN A 85 22.36 2.11 21.20
CA GLN A 85 22.03 3.22 22.09
C GLN A 85 23.30 4.05 22.27
N ASN A 86 23.35 5.26 21.71
CA ASN A 86 24.30 6.24 22.21
C ASN A 86 23.61 6.99 23.34
N SER A 87 23.95 6.58 24.56
CA SER A 87 23.52 7.19 25.82
C SER A 87 23.91 8.66 25.88
N SER A 88 23.01 9.52 26.32
CA SER A 88 23.39 10.77 26.99
C SER A 88 22.43 10.98 28.16
N PRO A 89 22.96 11.19 29.36
CA PRO A 89 22.69 12.47 29.99
C PRO A 89 23.94 13.14 30.60
N LEU A 90 23.87 14.47 30.59
CA LEU A 90 24.73 15.47 31.19
C LEU A 90 25.42 15.06 32.52
N GLY A 91 26.73 15.31 32.63
CA GLY A 91 27.48 15.22 33.88
C GLY A 91 28.94 15.68 33.74
N LYS A 92 29.20 16.90 34.24
CA LYS A 92 30.48 17.63 34.43
C LYS A 92 31.78 16.80 34.46
N ALA A 93 32.80 17.27 33.74
CA ALA A 93 34.22 17.08 34.08
C ALA A 93 35.06 18.31 33.65
N GLN A 94 36.06 18.63 34.48
CA GLN A 94 36.79 19.90 34.63
C GLN A 94 37.57 20.44 33.40
N ASN A 95 37.64 21.78 33.33
CA ASN A 95 38.65 22.54 32.60
C ASN A 95 40.00 22.46 33.33
N TRP A 96 41.09 22.41 32.56
CA TRP A 96 42.46 22.69 33.02
C TRP A 96 42.65 24.17 33.32
#